data_AF-A0A7S3XFR8-F1
#
_entry.id   AF-A0A7S3XFR8-F1
#
_cell.length_a   1.000
_cell.length_b   1.000
_cell.length_c   1.000
_cell.angle_alpha   90.00
_cell.angle_beta   90.00
_cell.angle_gamma   90.00
#
_symmetry.space_group_name_H-M   'P 1'
#
loop_
_entity.id
_entity.type
_entity.pdbx_description
1 polymer ?
#
loop_
_entity_poly.entity_id
_entity_poly.type
_entity_poly.pdbx_seq_one_letter_code
_entity_poly.pdbx_strand_id
1 'polypeptide(L)'
;NLPYLVDGDTVVCQTNSVFAYLAEKLDMAGKDLQTRTLHNTLLCESYDVRDAMVNIIYPFKKVCRTPEEFAEQSKEKLENPPFAKFETSLERRGGDWFVLPDGPSPADFHIWELLDQWKLLGEKQGKS
;
A
#
# COMPACT_ATOMS: atom_id res chain seq x y z
N ASN A 1 10.46 15.01 -7.43
CA ASN A 1 10.04 13.84 -6.64
C ASN A 1 9.67 12.75 -7.63
N LEU A 2 10.26 11.56 -7.51
CA LEU A 2 9.90 10.38 -8.32
C LEU A 2 8.91 9.52 -7.52
N PRO A 3 8.02 8.75 -8.18
CA PRO A 3 7.84 8.61 -9.63
C PRO A 3 7.02 9.74 -10.28
N TYR A 4 7.11 9.82 -11.61
CA TYR A 4 6.19 10.59 -12.47
C TYR A 4 5.81 9.75 -13.70
N LEU A 5 4.68 10.07 -14.32
CA LEU A 5 4.17 9.50 -15.56
C LEU A 5 4.04 10.62 -16.59
N VAL A 6 4.44 10.35 -17.83
CA VAL A 6 4.20 11.23 -18.99
C VAL A 6 3.28 10.50 -19.95
N ASP A 7 2.16 11.14 -20.28
CA ASP A 7 1.19 10.65 -21.26
C ASP A 7 0.81 11.78 -22.23
N GLY A 8 1.48 11.81 -23.37
CA GLY A 8 1.41 12.93 -24.31
C GLY A 8 1.83 14.24 -23.64
N ASP A 9 0.93 15.22 -23.64
CA ASP A 9 1.14 16.53 -22.99
C ASP A 9 0.84 16.51 -21.48
N THR A 10 0.32 15.40 -20.95
CA THR A 10 -0.01 15.28 -19.53
C THR A 10 1.17 14.73 -18.75
N VAL A 11 1.58 15.45 -17.69
CA VAL A 11 2.59 14.96 -16.74
C VAL A 11 1.93 14.81 -15.36
N VAL A 12 1.94 13.60 -14.83
CA VAL A 12 1.40 13.27 -13.50
C VAL A 12 2.54 12.92 -12.57
N CYS A 13 2.62 13.64 -11.45
CA CYS A 13 3.61 13.40 -10.39
C CYS A 13 2.91 12.84 -9.15
N GLN A 14 3.69 12.26 -8.24
CA GLN A 14 3.23 11.59 -7.01
C GLN A 14 2.57 10.23 -7.28
N THR A 15 3.00 9.22 -6.54
CA THR A 15 2.59 7.82 -6.74
C THR A 15 1.06 7.64 -6.74
N ASN A 16 0.35 8.16 -5.74
CA ASN A 16 -1.11 7.98 -5.65
C ASN A 16 -1.86 8.71 -6.78
N SER A 17 -1.36 9.86 -7.24
CA SER A 17 -1.93 10.55 -8.38
C SER A 17 -1.68 9.80 -9.70
N VAL A 18 -0.50 9.19 -9.86
CA VAL A 18 -0.20 8.30 -10.99
C VAL A 18 -1.15 7.10 -10.98
N PHE A 19 -1.35 6.46 -9.82
CA PHE A 19 -2.30 5.35 -9.70
C PHE A 19 -3.74 5.77 -10.02
N ALA A 20 -4.23 6.87 -9.45
CA ALA A 20 -5.57 7.38 -9.72
C ALA A 20 -5.75 7.73 -11.21
N TYR A 21 -4.76 8.37 -11.82
CA TYR A 21 -4.80 8.70 -13.25
C TYR A 21 -4.90 7.45 -14.13
N LEU A 22 -4.07 6.44 -13.87
CA LEU A 22 -4.12 5.18 -14.60
C LEU A 22 -5.43 4.42 -14.34
N ALA A 23 -5.95 4.47 -13.12
CA ALA A 23 -7.23 3.87 -12.77
C ALA A 23 -8.36 4.43 -13.63
N GLU A 24 -8.44 5.76 -13.77
CA GLU A 24 -9.46 6.41 -14.61
C GLU A 24 -9.24 6.11 -16.10
N LYS A 25 -7.99 6.20 -16.58
CA LYS A 25 -7.66 5.98 -17.99
C LYS A 25 -7.95 4.55 -18.46
N LEU A 26 -7.85 3.57 -17.56
CA LEU A 26 -8.02 2.15 -17.85
C LEU A 26 -9.38 1.58 -17.38
N ASP A 27 -10.31 2.43 -16.90
CA ASP A 27 -11.61 2.02 -16.32
C ASP A 27 -11.48 1.05 -15.13
N MET A 28 -10.46 1.25 -14.29
CA MET A 28 -10.13 0.42 -13.11
C MET A 28 -10.39 1.10 -11.76
N ALA A 29 -10.97 2.30 -11.73
CA ALA A 29 -11.32 3.02 -10.50
C ALA A 29 -12.73 2.67 -9.96
N GLY A 30 -13.53 1.97 -10.76
CA GLY A 30 -14.97 1.77 -10.52
C GLY A 30 -15.81 2.94 -11.04
N LYS A 31 -17.10 2.68 -11.29
CA LYS A 31 -18.00 3.61 -11.98
C LYS A 31 -18.80 4.49 -11.06
N ASP A 32 -19.10 3.99 -9.86
CA ASP A 32 -19.87 4.71 -8.86
C ASP A 32 -18.96 5.42 -7.84
N LEU A 33 -19.53 6.42 -7.16
CA LEU A 33 -18.82 7.24 -6.19
C LEU A 33 -18.29 6.41 -5.01
N GLN A 34 -19.03 5.41 -4.56
CA GLN A 34 -18.66 4.60 -3.41
C GLN A 34 -17.41 3.78 -3.72
N THR A 35 -17.37 3.13 -4.88
CA THR A 35 -16.21 2.35 -5.33
C THR A 35 -14.98 3.23 -5.53
N ARG A 36 -15.13 4.39 -6.18
CA ARG A 36 -14.01 5.35 -6.35
C ARG A 36 -13.51 5.92 -5.03
N THR A 37 -14.41 6.17 -4.08
CA THR A 37 -14.04 6.63 -2.74
C THR A 37 -13.25 5.55 -2.00
N LEU A 38 -13.67 4.29 -2.10
CA LEU A 38 -12.97 3.18 -1.48
C LEU A 38 -11.59 2.95 -2.11
N HIS A 39 -11.49 3.02 -3.45
CA HIS A 39 -10.21 3.01 -4.16
C HIS A 39 -9.23 4.04 -3.60
N ASN A 40 -9.66 5.31 -3.51
CA ASN A 40 -8.81 6.39 -3.03
C ASN A 40 -8.47 6.24 -1.54
N THR A 41 -9.42 5.78 -0.73
CA THR A 41 -9.20 5.52 0.70
C THR A 41 -8.11 4.46 0.88
N LEU A 42 -8.15 3.38 0.09
CA LEU A 42 -7.18 2.30 0.15
C LEU A 42 -5.79 2.72 -0.39
N LEU A 43 -5.73 3.62 -1.38
CA LEU A 43 -4.45 4.22 -1.80
C LEU A 43 -3.82 5.07 -0.69
N CYS A 44 -4.63 5.83 0.06
CA CYS A 44 -4.14 6.56 1.23
C CYS A 44 -3.66 5.62 2.32
N GLU A 45 -4.44 4.59 2.64
CA GLU A 45 -4.05 3.61 3.66
C GLU A 45 -2.78 2.84 3.28
N SER A 46 -2.62 2.50 2.00
CA SER A 46 -1.39 1.90 1.47
C SER A 46 -0.17 2.78 1.73
N TYR A 47 -0.33 4.09 1.64
CA TYR A 47 0.75 5.03 1.94
C TYR A 47 1.12 5.02 3.43
N ASP A 48 0.13 4.95 4.33
CA ASP A 48 0.36 4.85 5.78
C ASP A 48 1.10 3.56 6.15
N VAL A 49 0.68 2.43 5.57
CA VAL A 49 1.34 1.12 5.73
C VAL A 49 2.77 1.14 5.18
N ARG A 50 3.00 1.78 4.02
CA ARG A 50 4.35 1.96 3.47
C ARG A 50 5.20 2.80 4.41
N ASP A 51 4.66 3.90 4.93
CA ASP A 51 5.41 4.80 5.81
C ASP A 51 5.79 4.12 7.14
N ALA A 52 4.93 3.25 7.66
CA ALA A 52 5.26 2.40 8.80
C ALA A 52 6.48 1.51 8.53
N MET A 53 6.56 0.90 7.35
CA MET A 53 7.73 0.11 6.95
C MET A 53 8.98 0.97 6.74
N VAL A 54 8.84 2.10 6.05
CA VAL A 54 9.95 3.04 5.78
C VAL A 54 10.59 3.52 7.07
N ASN A 55 9.80 3.77 8.13
CA ASN A 55 10.32 4.20 9.43
C ASN A 55 11.28 3.19 10.06
N ILE A 56 11.14 1.90 9.76
CA ILE A 56 11.99 0.83 10.29
C ILE A 56 13.21 0.63 9.40
N ILE A 57 13.01 0.59 8.07
CA ILE A 57 14.06 0.21 7.12
C ILE A 57 15.05 1.36 6.86
N TYR A 58 14.61 2.62 6.96
CA TYR A 58 15.45 3.77 6.62
C TYR A 58 15.99 4.51 7.85
N PRO A 59 17.31 4.46 8.09
CA PRO A 59 17.90 5.01 9.32
C PRO A 59 17.94 6.52 9.39
N PHE A 60 17.78 7.21 8.25
CA PHE A 60 17.83 8.67 8.20
C PHE A 60 16.62 9.35 8.88
N LYS A 61 15.52 8.63 9.12
CA LYS A 61 14.37 9.19 9.86
C LYS A 61 14.61 9.29 11.37
N LYS A 62 15.79 8.86 11.86
CA LYS A 62 16.14 8.77 13.30
C LYS A 62 15.21 7.87 14.13
N VAL A 63 14.36 7.06 13.49
CA VAL A 63 13.42 6.13 14.13
C VAL A 63 14.09 4.80 14.43
N CYS A 64 14.88 4.27 13.50
CA CYS A 64 15.63 3.02 13.66
C CYS A 64 17.06 3.22 13.14
N ARG A 65 18.06 3.29 14.02
CA ARG A 65 19.44 3.72 13.68
C ARG A 65 20.47 2.61 13.80
N THR A 66 20.16 1.57 14.56
CA THR A 66 21.07 0.45 14.84
C THR A 66 20.47 -0.89 14.39
N PRO A 67 21.30 -1.91 14.11
CA PRO A 67 20.82 -3.26 13.82
C PRO A 67 19.96 -3.86 14.94
N GLU A 68 20.24 -3.52 16.19
CA GLU A 68 19.51 -3.98 17.37
C GLU A 68 18.10 -3.36 17.41
N GLU A 69 18.00 -2.04 17.24
CA GLU A 69 16.72 -1.33 17.12
C GLU A 69 15.90 -1.86 15.93
N PHE A 70 16.56 -2.18 14.81
CA PHE A 70 15.89 -2.77 13.65
C PHE A 70 15.28 -4.13 13.97
N ALA A 71 16.03 -5.01 14.65
CA ALA A 71 15.55 -6.33 15.03
C ALA A 71 14.38 -6.25 16.01
N GLU A 72 14.42 -5.34 16.99
CA GLU A 72 13.35 -5.15 17.96
C GLU A 72 12.09 -4.56 17.31
N GLN A 73 12.20 -3.44 16.60
CA GLN A 73 11.06 -2.78 15.95
C GLN A 73 10.44 -3.64 14.85
N SER A 74 11.25 -4.39 14.09
CA SER A 74 10.72 -5.33 13.10
C SER A 74 9.88 -6.42 13.77
N LYS A 75 10.33 -6.96 14.90
CA LYS A 75 9.56 -7.98 15.65
C LYS A 75 8.24 -7.42 16.17
N GLU A 76 8.27 -6.24 16.80
CA GLU A 76 7.07 -5.56 17.31
C GLU A 76 6.04 -5.33 16.20
N LYS A 77 6.49 -4.86 15.03
CA LYS A 77 5.64 -4.53 13.89
C LYS A 77 5.10 -5.76 13.16
N LEU A 78 5.85 -6.86 13.16
CA LEU A 78 5.36 -8.15 12.68
C LEU A 78 4.34 -8.78 13.64
N GLU A 79 4.39 -8.44 14.94
CA GLU A 79 3.37 -8.88 15.92
C GLU A 79 2.11 -8.04 15.86
N ASN A 80 2.25 -6.76 15.51
CA ASN A 80 1.15 -5.81 15.36
C ASN A 80 1.19 -5.17 13.96
N PRO A 81 0.91 -5.95 12.89
CA PRO A 81 1.00 -5.44 11.54
C PRO A 81 -0.08 -4.38 11.27
N PRO A 82 0.22 -3.34 10.48
CA PRO A 82 -0.72 -2.25 10.21
C PRO A 82 -1.79 -2.63 9.16
N PHE A 83 -2.29 -3.88 9.17
CA PHE A 83 -3.21 -4.40 8.14
C PHE A 83 -4.68 -4.43 8.55
N ALA A 84 -5.01 -4.09 9.80
CA ALA A 84 -6.37 -4.22 10.33
C ALA A 84 -7.45 -3.53 9.46
N LYS A 85 -7.11 -2.39 8.85
CA LYS A 85 -8.04 -1.69 7.95
C LYS A 85 -8.20 -2.39 6.59
N PHE A 86 -7.17 -3.04 6.07
CA PHE A 86 -7.27 -3.88 4.87
C PHE A 86 -8.16 -5.10 5.14
N GLU A 87 -7.93 -5.79 6.25
CA GLU A 87 -8.75 -6.93 6.69
C GLU A 87 -10.22 -6.52 6.83
N THR A 88 -10.49 -5.44 7.58
CA THR A 88 -11.85 -4.90 7.75
C THR A 88 -12.49 -4.53 6.41
N SER A 89 -11.71 -3.96 5.49
CA SER A 89 -12.21 -3.60 4.16
C SER A 89 -12.59 -4.82 3.33
N LEU A 90 -11.77 -5.88 3.36
CA LEU A 90 -11.99 -7.11 2.63
C LEU A 90 -13.19 -7.89 3.20
N GLU A 91 -13.27 -8.02 4.53
CA GLU A 91 -14.38 -8.68 5.23
C GLU A 91 -15.73 -8.02 4.92
N ARG A 92 -15.78 -6.69 4.94
CA ARG A 92 -17.01 -5.94 4.64
C ARG A 92 -17.48 -6.09 3.20
N ARG A 93 -16.54 -6.29 2.27
CA ARG A 93 -16.83 -6.44 0.85
C ARG A 93 -17.20 -7.87 0.48
N GLY A 94 -16.54 -8.86 1.09
CA GLY A 94 -16.80 -10.27 0.87
C GLY A 94 -16.43 -10.78 -0.53
N GLY A 95 -15.39 -10.21 -1.16
CA GLY A 95 -14.90 -10.63 -2.48
C GLY A 95 -13.38 -10.80 -2.52
N ASP A 96 -12.85 -11.24 -3.67
CA ASP A 96 -11.43 -11.57 -3.85
C ASP A 96 -10.52 -10.32 -4.02
N TRP A 97 -11.13 -9.16 -4.31
CA TRP A 97 -10.44 -7.90 -4.54
C TRP A 97 -10.92 -6.83 -3.55
N PHE A 98 -10.06 -5.89 -3.18
CA PHE A 98 -10.35 -4.81 -2.24
C PHE A 98 -11.22 -3.69 -2.82
N VAL A 99 -11.24 -3.50 -4.16
CA VAL A 99 -11.90 -2.34 -4.79
C VAL A 99 -13.00 -2.69 -5.79
N LEU A 100 -12.79 -3.61 -6.72
CA LEU A 100 -13.81 -3.96 -7.71
C LEU A 100 -14.38 -5.36 -7.40
N PRO A 101 -15.62 -5.66 -7.81
CA PRO A 101 -16.19 -6.99 -7.59
C PRO A 101 -15.57 -8.05 -8.52
N ASP A 102 -15.09 -7.65 -9.70
CA ASP A 102 -14.73 -8.52 -10.81
C ASP A 102 -13.34 -8.23 -11.41
N GLY A 103 -12.42 -7.70 -10.59
CA GLY A 103 -11.03 -7.53 -11.00
C GLY A 103 -10.20 -6.66 -10.06
N PRO A 104 -8.89 -6.54 -10.32
CA PRO A 104 -8.03 -5.67 -9.54
C PRO A 104 -8.24 -4.20 -9.92
N SER A 105 -8.07 -3.31 -8.95
CA SER A 105 -7.80 -1.89 -9.17
C SER A 105 -6.33 -1.56 -8.89
N PRO A 106 -5.84 -0.36 -9.26
CA PRO A 106 -4.51 0.11 -8.85
C PRO A 106 -4.23 0.05 -7.35
N ALA A 107 -5.26 0.22 -6.50
CA ALA A 107 -5.08 0.05 -5.05
C ALA A 107 -4.77 -1.41 -4.67
N ASP A 108 -5.39 -2.39 -5.33
CA ASP A 108 -5.13 -3.81 -5.10
C ASP A 108 -3.66 -4.17 -5.40
N PHE A 109 -3.13 -3.68 -6.53
CA PHE A 109 -1.72 -3.88 -6.87
C PHE A 109 -0.79 -3.25 -5.82
N HIS A 110 -1.12 -2.05 -5.33
CA HIS A 110 -0.29 -1.39 -4.34
C HIS A 110 -0.31 -2.11 -3.00
N ILE A 111 -1.49 -2.53 -2.53
CA ILE A 111 -1.64 -3.32 -1.30
C ILE A 111 -0.90 -4.64 -1.42
N TRP A 112 -1.06 -5.37 -2.53
CA TRP A 112 -0.40 -6.65 -2.73
C TRP A 112 1.13 -6.54 -2.65
N GLU A 113 1.71 -5.55 -3.35
CA GLU A 113 3.16 -5.30 -3.30
C GLU A 113 3.63 -4.96 -1.87
N LEU A 114 2.86 -4.18 -1.12
CA LEU A 114 3.20 -3.89 0.28
C LEU A 114 3.17 -5.15 1.12
N LEU A 115 2.12 -5.97 1.01
CA LEU A 115 2.01 -7.23 1.74
C LEU A 115 3.19 -8.17 1.42
N ASP A 116 3.63 -8.23 0.16
CA ASP A 116 4.82 -9.01 -0.23
C ASP A 116 6.10 -8.49 0.45
N GLN A 117 6.32 -7.17 0.47
CA GLN A 117 7.45 -6.57 1.18
C GLN A 117 7.43 -6.87 2.69
N TRP A 118 6.25 -6.86 3.32
CA TRP A 118 6.09 -7.20 4.73
C TRP A 118 6.31 -8.68 4.99
N LYS A 119 5.88 -9.55 4.08
CA LYS A 119 6.18 -10.99 4.13
C LYS A 119 7.70 -11.24 4.07
N LEU A 120 8.40 -10.59 3.14
CA LEU A 120 9.86 -10.68 3.03
C LEU A 120 10.58 -10.19 4.30
N LEU A 121 10.03 -9.16 4.97
CA LEU A 121 10.53 -8.73 6.27
C LEU A 121 10.33 -9.81 7.34
N GLY A 122 9.16 -10.46 7.37
CA GLY A 122 8.85 -11.59 8.24
C GLY A 122 9.81 -12.76 8.07
N GLU A 123 10.01 -13.19 6.82
CA GLU A 123 10.91 -14.29 6.46
C GLU A 123 12.35 -14.02 6.90
N LYS A 124 12.84 -12.78 6.72
CA LYS A 124 14.17 -12.36 7.20
C LYS A 124 14.32 -12.38 8.72
N GLN A 125 13.22 -12.23 9.46
CA GLN A 125 13.18 -12.30 10.93
C GLN A 125 12.86 -13.72 11.43
N GLY A 126 12.75 -14.71 10.53
CA GLY A 126 12.47 -16.10 10.88
C GLY A 126 11.00 -16.38 11.23
N LYS A 127 10.07 -15.51 10.86
CA LYS A 127 8.63 -15.74 10.96
C LYS A 127 8.12 -16.20 9.58
N SER A 128 7.41 -17.33 9.54
CA SER A 128 6.79 -17.89 8.32
C SER A 128 5.38 -17.36 8.09
#